data_AF-A0A450TSF7-F1
#
_entry.id   AF-A0A450TSF7-F1
#
_cell.length_a   1.000
_cell.length_b   1.000
_cell.length_c   1.000
_cell.angle_alpha   90.00
_cell.angle_beta   90.00
_cell.angle_gamma   90.00
#
_symmetry.space_group_name_H-M   'P 1'
#
loop_
_entity.id
_entity.type
_entity.pdbx_description
1 polymer ?
#
loop_
_entity_poly.entity_id
_entity_poly.type
_entity_poly.pdbx_seq_one_letter_code
_entity_poly.pdbx_strand_id
1 'polypeptide(L)' 'GMGKGLEQGLTLGIGKGEAGFLIRQLGYKFGALPPELLQRIESARSEDLALWGQRVLNAKTLSEVFL' A
#
# COMPACT_ATOMS: atom_id res chain seq x y z
N GLY A 1 -9.04 -8.21 -26.61
CA GLY A 1 -8.34 -7.31 -27.54
C GLY A 1 -7.32 -6.50 -26.77
N MET A 2 -6.19 -6.18 -27.39
CA MET A 2 -5.00 -5.54 -26.78
C MET A 2 -5.29 -4.40 -25.78
N GLY A 3 -6.35 -3.61 -25.99
CA GLY A 3 -6.75 -2.55 -25.04
C GLY A 3 -7.01 -3.03 -23.61
N LYS A 4 -7.68 -4.18 -23.44
CA LYS A 4 -7.96 -4.74 -22.09
C LYS A 4 -6.68 -5.17 -21.37
N GLY A 5 -5.67 -5.66 -22.09
CA GLY A 5 -4.41 -6.10 -21.50
C GLY A 5 -3.54 -4.93 -21.03
N LEU A 6 -3.52 -3.83 -21.79
CA LEU A 6 -2.81 -2.61 -21.40
C LEU A 6 -3.44 -1.95 -20.18
N GLU A 7 -4.77 -1.84 -20.15
CA GLU A 7 -5.53 -1.30 -19.02
C GLU A 7 -5.26 -2.11 -17.73
N GLN A 8 -5.36 -3.43 -17.81
CA GLN A 8 -5.04 -4.32 -16.68
C GLN A 8 -3.59 -4.16 -16.20
N GLY A 9 -2.64 -4.05 -17.13
CA GLY A 9 -1.22 -3.85 -16.81
C GLY A 9 -0.97 -2.52 -16.09
N LEU A 10 -1.61 -1.44 -16.55
CA LEU A 10 -1.51 -0.13 -15.92
C LEU A 10 -2.12 -0.13 -14.51
N THR A 11 -3.33 -0.67 -14.35
CA THR A 11 -3.98 -0.78 -13.03
C THR A 11 -3.14 -1.59 -12.05
N LEU A 12 -2.58 -2.72 -12.49
CA LEU A 12 -1.69 -3.53 -11.66
C LEU A 12 -0.39 -2.79 -11.29
N GLY A 13 0.18 -2.04 -12.25
CA GLY A 13 1.38 -1.24 -12.03
C GLY A 13 1.16 -0.13 -11.00
N ILE A 14 0.03 0.57 -11.09
CA ILE A 14 -0.35 1.61 -10.13
C ILE A 14 -0.50 1.01 -8.73
N GLY A 15 -1.27 -0.08 -8.57
CA GLY A 15 -1.48 -0.73 -7.27
C GLY A 15 -0.17 -1.21 -6.62
N LYS A 16 0.73 -1.82 -7.41
CA LYS A 16 2.07 -2.21 -6.91
C LYS A 16 2.91 -1.01 -6.48
N GLY A 17 2.82 0.10 -7.22
CA GLY A 17 3.50 1.35 -6.89
C GLY A 17 3.00 1.96 -5.57
N GLU A 18 1.68 2.01 -5.39
CA GLU A 18 1.03 2.50 -4.17
C GLU A 18 1.43 1.66 -2.95
N ALA A 19 1.38 0.34 -3.06
CA ALA A 19 1.77 -0.59 -1.99
C ALA A 19 3.24 -0.39 -1.59
N GLY A 20 4.14 -0.38 -2.58
CA GLY A 20 5.57 -0.16 -2.33
C GLY A 20 5.89 1.20 -1.73
N PHE A 21 5.13 2.24 -2.10
CA PHE A 21 5.26 3.56 -1.48
C PHE A 21 4.81 3.54 -0.01
N LEU A 22 3.66 2.93 0.28
CA LEU A 22 3.17 2.82 1.65
C LEU A 22 4.13 2.03 2.55
N ILE A 23 4.68 0.91 2.06
CA ILE A 23 5.69 0.11 2.78
C ILE A 23 6.89 0.96 3.17
N ARG A 24 7.41 1.80 2.25
CA ARG A 24 8.53 2.70 2.55
C ARG A 24 8.16 3.73 3.61
N GLN A 25 6.99 4.37 3.49
CA GLN A 25 6.54 5.37 4.46
C GLN A 25 6.39 4.78 5.88
N LEU A 26 5.80 3.60 5.98
CA LEU A 26 5.67 2.85 7.23
C LEU A 26 7.03 2.44 7.77
N GLY A 27 7.93 1.97 6.91
CA GLY A 27 9.31 1.64 7.24
C GLY A 27 10.08 2.82 7.83
N TYR A 28 9.95 4.01 7.23
CA TYR A 28 10.57 5.23 7.74
C TYR A 28 9.98 5.68 9.09
N LYS A 29 8.66 5.53 9.28
CA LYS A 29 7.98 6.05 10.47
C LYS A 29 8.06 5.11 11.67
N PHE A 30 7.98 3.80 11.43
CA PHE A 30 7.80 2.78 12.48
C PHE A 30 8.93 1.73 12.51
N GLY A 31 9.87 1.76 11.56
CA GLY A 31 10.94 0.79 11.45
C GLY A 31 10.56 -0.44 10.63
N ALA A 32 11.35 -1.51 10.75
CA ALA A 32 11.16 -2.73 9.94
C ALA A 32 9.76 -3.32 10.14
N LEU A 33 9.06 -3.56 9.02
CA LEU A 33 7.73 -4.14 9.04
C LEU A 33 7.81 -5.67 9.03
N PRO A 34 6.94 -6.36 9.77
CA PRO A 34 6.94 -7.80 9.78
C PRO A 34 6.38 -8.36 8.44
N PRO A 35 6.80 -9.57 8.01
CA PRO A 35 6.44 -10.12 6.70
C PRO A 35 4.93 -10.19 6.44
N GLU A 36 4.13 -10.53 7.46
CA GLU A 36 2.67 -10.59 7.34
C GLU A 36 2.05 -9.24 6.97
N LEU A 37 2.67 -8.14 7.40
CA LEU A 37 2.17 -6.81 7.11
C LEU A 37 2.54 -6.39 5.69
N LEU A 38 3.73 -6.77 5.21
CA LEU A 38 4.11 -6.57 3.82
C LEU A 38 3.14 -7.28 2.88
N GLN A 39 2.82 -8.55 3.17
CA GLN A 39 1.85 -9.31 2.39
C GLN A 39 0.45 -8.69 2.41
N ARG A 40 0.00 -8.20 3.58
CA ARG A 40 -1.27 -7.48 3.70
C ARG A 40 -1.30 -6.23 2.82
N ILE A 41 -0.21 -5.46 2.77
CA ILE A 41 -0.13 -4.24 1.98
C ILE A 41 -0.06 -4.56 0.47
N GLU A 42 0.73 -5.54 0.07
CA GLU A 42 0.88 -5.93 -1.34
C GLU A 42 -0.40 -6.53 -1.95
N SER A 43 -1.27 -7.10 -1.11
CA SER A 43 -2.56 -7.67 -1.52
C SER A 43 -3.75 -6.73 -1.31
N ALA A 44 -3.52 -5.54 -0.75
CA ALA A 44 -4.59 -4.59 -0.47
C ALA A 44 -5.15 -3.95 -1.76
N ARG A 45 -6.42 -3.55 -1.69
CA ARG A 45 -7.06 -2.80 -2.77
C ARG A 45 -6.55 -1.36 -2.75
N SER A 46 -6.53 -0.69 -3.90
CA SER A 46 -6.07 0.71 -4.00
C SER A 46 -6.81 1.65 -3.03
N GLU A 47 -8.10 1.43 -2.77
CA GLU A 47 -8.86 2.22 -1.79
C GLU A 47 -8.33 2.07 -0.35
N ASP A 48 -7.94 0.85 0.03
CA ASP A 48 -7.36 0.55 1.35
C ASP A 48 -5.97 1.20 1.46
N LEU A 49 -5.16 1.09 0.39
CA LEU A 49 -3.83 1.71 0.31
C LEU A 49 -3.89 3.24 0.42
N ALA A 50 -4.85 3.88 -0.26
CA ALA A 50 -5.06 5.32 -0.20
C ALA A 50 -5.46 5.76 1.22
N LEU A 51 -6.38 5.04 1.85
CA LEU A 51 -6.82 5.31 3.23
C LEU A 51 -5.65 5.19 4.22
N TRP A 52 -4.88 4.11 4.12
CA TRP A 52 -3.70 3.90 4.97
C TRP A 52 -2.64 4.97 4.72
N GLY A 53 -2.42 5.38 3.47
CA GLY A 53 -1.53 6.48 3.11
C GLY A 53 -1.88 7.79 3.80
N GLN A 54 -3.18 8.12 3.90
CA GLN A 54 -3.65 9.30 4.64
C GLN A 54 -3.40 9.17 6.14
N ARG A 55 -3.65 7.99 6.71
CA ARG A 55 -3.47 7.73 8.15
C ARG A 55 -2.01 7.73 8.57
N VAL A 56 -1.09 7.32 7.70
CA VAL A 56 0.35 7.40 7.99
C VAL A 56 0.78 8.82 8.38
N LEU A 57 0.10 9.85 7.89
CA LEU A 57 0.43 11.25 8.20
C LEU A 57 0.25 11.59 9.69
N ASN A 58 -0.68 10.95 10.40
CA ASN A 58 -1.04 11.31 11.77
C ASN A 58 -0.95 10.14 12.78
N ALA A 59 -0.93 8.89 12.33
CA ALA A 59 -0.92 7.70 13.18
C ALA A 59 0.31 7.66 14.11
N LYS A 60 0.10 7.50 15.41
CA LYS A 60 1.20 7.39 16.39
C LYS A 60 1.74 5.96 16.49
N THR A 61 0.93 4.99 16.09
CA THR A 61 1.29 3.56 16.10
C THR A 61 1.02 2.93 14.75
N LEU A 62 1.67 1.80 14.48
CA LEU A 62 1.45 1.03 13.26
C LEU A 62 -0.02 0.58 13.17
N SER A 63 -0.62 0.14 14.28
CA SER A 63 -2.01 -0.31 14.34
C SER A 63 -3.01 0.77 13.93
N GLU A 64 -2.79 2.03 14.32
CA GLU A 64 -3.67 3.16 13.96
C GLU A 64 -3.79 3.38 12.45
N VAL A 65 -2.79 2.97 11.67
CA VAL A 65 -2.87 3.03 10.20
C VAL A 65 -3.95 2.09 9.66
N PHE A 66 -4.11 0.93 10.30
CA PHE A 66 -4.91 -0.19 9.78
C PHE A 66 -6.30 -0.36 10.42
N LEU A 67 -6.71 0.56 11.32
CA LEU A 67 -8.01 0.57 12.01
C LEU A 67 -9.19 0.80 11.09
#